data_AF-A0A3D5DVK1-F1
#
_entry.id   AF-A0A3D5DVK1-F1
#
_cell.length_a   1.000
_cell.length_b   1.000
_cell.length_c   1.000
_cell.angle_alpha   90.00
_cell.angle_beta   90.00
_cell.angle_gamma   90.00
#
_symmetry.space_group_name_H-M   'P 1'
#
loop_
_entity.id
_entity.type
_entity.pdbx_description
1 polymer ?
#
loop_
_entity_poly.entity_id
_entity_poly.type
_entity_poly.pdbx_seq_one_letter_code
_entity_poly.pdbx_strand_id
1 'polypeptide(L)' 'MYDYFLGGHENFAADRIAALKVIEAAPEAPILAKENRKFLGRAVRHLAGGRGSPQTV' A
#
# COMPACT_ATOMS: atom_id res chain seq x y z
N MET A 1 -4.89 -4.15 7.54
CA MET A 1 -5.13 -2.69 7.47
C MET A 1 -4.49 -2.04 6.24
N TYR A 2 -3.20 -2.27 5.98
CA TYR A 2 -2.50 -1.65 4.85
C TYR A 2 -3.12 -2.03 3.49
N ASP A 3 -3.53 -3.28 3.33
CA ASP A 3 -4.27 -3.75 2.16
C ASP A 3 -5.57 -2.96 1.92
N TYR A 4 -6.33 -2.68 2.99
CA TYR A 4 -7.52 -1.84 2.93
C TYR A 4 -7.21 -0.41 2.45
N PHE A 5 -6.13 0.21 2.94
CA PHE A 5 -5.70 1.53 2.45
C PHE A 5 -5.33 1.53 0.96
N LEU A 6 -4.85 0.40 0.44
CA LEU A 6 -4.54 0.21 -0.97
C LEU A 6 -5.75 -0.18 -1.84
N GLY A 7 -6.91 -0.46 -1.23
CA GLY A 7 -8.12 -0.90 -1.93
C GLY A 7 -8.16 -2.40 -2.25
N GLY A 8 -7.36 -3.21 -1.56
CA GLY A 8 -7.40 -4.67 -1.69
C GLY A 8 -8.58 -5.30 -0.93
N HIS A 9 -8.73 -6.61 -1.10
CA HIS A 9 -9.76 -7.42 -0.43
C HIS A 9 -9.17 -8.38 0.62
N GLU A 10 -7.85 -8.44 0.74
CA GLU A 10 -7.12 -9.26 1.71
C GLU A 10 -7.07 -8.54 3.07
N ASN A 11 -8.26 -8.27 3.61
CA ASN A 11 -8.44 -7.63 4.90
C ASN A 11 -9.70 -8.15 5.60
N PHE A 12 -9.57 -8.42 6.90
CA PHE A 12 -10.67 -8.91 7.72
C PHE A 12 -11.47 -7.74 8.32
N ALA A 13 -12.59 -8.05 8.98
CA ALA A 13 -13.43 -7.02 9.60
C ALA A 13 -12.65 -6.16 10.62
N ALA A 14 -11.77 -6.78 11.41
CA ALA A 14 -10.92 -6.08 12.37
C ALA A 14 -9.98 -5.06 11.68
N ASP A 15 -9.40 -5.43 10.53
CA ASP A 15 -8.55 -4.54 9.75
C ASP A 15 -9.30 -3.31 9.26
N ARG A 16 -10.54 -3.48 8.77
CA ARG A 16 -11.36 -2.38 8.27
C ARG A 16 -11.73 -1.41 9.38
N ILE A 17 -12.15 -1.94 10.53
CA ILE A 17 -12.48 -1.12 11.70
C ILE A 17 -11.27 -0.31 12.16
N ALA A 18 -10.10 -0.96 12.27
CA ALA A 18 -8.87 -0.28 12.67
C ALA A 18 -8.42 0.76 11.62
N ALA A 19 -8.55 0.44 10.33
CA ALA A 19 -8.23 1.37 9.25
C ALA A 19 -9.15 2.61 9.26
N LEU A 20 -10.45 2.44 9.54
CA LEU A 20 -11.39 3.56 9.66
C LEU A 20 -11.03 4.49 10.83
N LYS A 21 -10.64 3.94 11.99
CA LYS A 21 -10.16 4.75 13.12
C LYS A 21 -8.91 5.54 12.79
N VAL A 22 -8.00 4.96 11.99
CA VAL A 22 -6.82 5.68 11.51
C VAL A 22 -7.21 6.78 10.52
N ILE A 23 -8.16 6.53 9.61
CA ILE A 23 -8.64 7.56 8.66
C ILE A 23 -9.33 8.72 9.38
N GLU A 24 -10.06 8.44 10.46
CA GLU A 24 -10.69 9.47 11.29
C GLU A 24 -9.63 10.39 11.93
N ALA A 25 -8.54 9.82 12.42
CA ALA A 25 -7.44 10.58 13.02
C ALA A 25 -6.49 11.22 11.99
N ALA A 26 -6.31 10.60 10.82
CA ALA A 26 -5.39 10.98 9.76
C ALA A 26 -6.00 10.67 8.38
N PRO A 27 -6.82 11.59 7.82
CA PRO A 27 -7.50 11.40 6.54
C PRO A 27 -6.57 11.12 5.35
N GLU A 28 -5.31 11.53 5.44
CA GLU A 28 -4.26 11.33 4.44
C GLU A 28 -3.67 9.91 4.41
N ALA A 29 -3.93 9.09 5.42
CA ALA A 29 -3.32 7.75 5.55
C ALA A 29 -3.47 6.86 4.29
N PRO A 30 -4.63 6.81 3.60
CA PRO A 30 -4.77 6.05 2.36
C PRO A 30 -3.91 6.61 1.21
N ILE A 31 -3.75 7.94 1.15
CA ILE A 31 -2.91 8.60 0.14
C ILE A 31 -1.45 8.24 0.40
N LEU A 32 -0.99 8.35 1.65
CA LEU A 32 0.37 8.03 2.03
C LEU A 32 0.71 6.55 1.76
N ALA A 33 -0.20 5.62 2.04
CA ALA A 33 -0.02 4.20 1.73
C ALA A 33 0.17 3.95 0.23
N LYS A 34 -0.62 4.62 -0.62
CA LYS A 34 -0.52 4.52 -2.08
C LYS A 34 0.79 5.12 -2.60
N GLU A 35 1.20 6.28 -2.09
CA GLU A 35 2.47 6.91 -2.48
C GLU A 35 3.68 6.10 -2.02
N ASN A 36 3.64 5.53 -0.81
CA ASN A 36 4.67 4.61 -0.34
C ASN A 36 4.77 3.37 -1.24
N ARG A 37 3.64 2.80 -1.69
CA ARG A 37 3.64 1.65 -2.61
C ARG A 37 4.27 2.00 -3.96
N LYS A 38 3.97 3.18 -4.51
CA LYS A 38 4.59 3.67 -5.75
C LYS A 38 6.09 3.89 -5.58
N PHE A 39 6.50 4.52 -4.46
CA PHE A 39 7.90 4.76 -4.14
C PHE A 39 8.68 3.45 -4.03
N LEU A 40 8.16 2.47 -3.27
CA LEU A 40 8.78 1.16 -3.12
C LEU A 40 8.97 0.47 -4.48
N GLY A 41 7.95 0.53 -5.35
CA GLY A 41 8.06 0.00 -6.72
C GLY A 41 9.17 0.64 -7.55
N ARG A 42 9.36 1.97 -7.45
CA ARG A 42 10.47 2.68 -8.12
C ARG A 42 11.82 2.34 -7.51
N ALA A 43 11.91 2.30 -6.18
CA ALA A 43 13.14 1.98 -5.45
C ALA A 43 13.63 0.56 -5.79
N VAL A 44 12.74 -0.43 -5.75
CA VAL A 44 13.06 -1.80 -6.15
C VAL A 44 13.51 -1.87 -7.61
N ARG A 45 12.82 -1.19 -8.53
CA ARG A 45 13.22 -1.15 -9.95
C ARG A 45 14.60 -0.53 -10.16
N HIS A 46 14.92 0.52 -9.41
CA HIS A 46 16.22 1.17 -9.45
C HIS A 46 17.33 0.23 -8.93
N LEU A 47 17.12 -0.39 -7.77
CA LEU A 47 18.07 -1.32 -7.17
C LEU A 47 18.26 -2.60 -7.98
N ALA A 48 17.21 -3.08 -8.65
CA ALA A 48 17.28 -4.25 -9.53
C ALA A 48 18.01 -4.00 -10.87
N GLY A 49 18.48 -2.77 -11.13
CA GLY A 49 19.45 -2.49 -12.19
C GLY A 49 18.96 -2.74 -13.63
N GLY A 50 17.66 -2.61 -13.91
CA GLY A 50 17.13 -2.76 -15.28
C GLY A 50 17.03 -4.20 -15.82
N ARG A 51 17.31 -5.22 -15.01
CA ARG A 51 16.90 -6.60 -15.32
C ARG A 51 15.55 -6.86 -14.67
N GLY A 52 14.50 -6.44 -15.38
CA GLY A 52 13.13 -6.70 -14.99
C GLY A 52 12.85 -8.19 -14.97
N SER A 53 12.78 -8.78 -13.78
CA SER A 53 11.82 -9.86 -13.58
C SER A 53 10.46 -9.16 -13.41
N PRO A 54 9.51 -9.30 -14.35
CA PRO A 54 8.18 -8.79 -14.11
C PRO A 54 7.63 -9.59 -12.93
N GLN A 55 7.38 -8.92 -11.80
CA GLN A 55 6.45 -9.46 -10.82
C GLN A 55 5.05 -9.27 -11.43
N THR A 56 4.71 -10.13 -12.39
CA THR A 56 3.34 -10.31 -12.87
C THR A 56 2.56 -10.87 -11.69
N VAL A 57 1.58 -10.09 -11.23
CA VAL A 57 0.50 -10.54 -10.37
C VAL A 57 -0.51 -11.28 -11.24
#